data_AF-A0ABD1FI24-F1
#
_entry.id   AF-A0ABD1FI24-F1
#
_cell.length_a   1.000
_cell.length_b   1.000
_cell.length_c   1.000
_cell.angle_alpha   90.00
_cell.angle_beta   90.00
_cell.angle_gamma   90.00
#
_symmetry.space_group_name_H-M   'P 1'
#
loop_
_entity.id
_entity.type
_entity.pdbx_description
1 polymer ?
#
loop_
_entity_poly.entity_id
_entity_poly.type
_entity_poly.pdbx_seq_one_letter_code
_entity_poly.pdbx_strand_id
1 'polypeptide(L)'
;MSFIAKLCLKSRSLFSNSKRLCHPYKLHSQSVVDVNTNVIKDVILYKSDQDRFFRVLNIFGIAQFGFWSYLSLTAYQTLKDIPVNPNETVWWKKINLGDSKWRNSLTTIAFVIGWGILATTWTYTLRSVKYLILRKGGKQLTVVTYTPGLQNRMFTLDLKNISAMQARSTASSYIPMKVKGHWFYYMIDMKGEFRNSTLFDHTAGLKRVLL
;
A
#
# COMPACT_ATOMS: atom_id res chain seq x y z
N MET A 1 -48.38 -39.34 -1.73
CA MET A 1 -47.24 -38.45 -2.04
C MET A 1 -46.32 -38.41 -0.80
N SER A 2 -45.61 -39.46 -0.38
CA SER A 2 -44.61 -40.32 -1.02
C SER A 2 -43.58 -39.56 -1.85
N PHE A 3 -42.29 -39.82 -1.58
CA PHE A 3 -41.06 -39.24 -2.14
C PHE A 3 -40.51 -38.00 -1.44
N ILE A 4 -39.64 -38.21 -0.44
CA ILE A 4 -38.38 -37.46 -0.17
C ILE A 4 -37.60 -38.08 1.01
N ALA A 5 -38.16 -39.05 1.75
CA ALA A 5 -37.49 -39.70 2.89
C ALA A 5 -36.76 -41.05 2.60
N LYS A 6 -36.41 -41.38 1.34
CA LYS A 6 -35.90 -42.73 0.98
C LYS A 6 -34.71 -42.76 0.02
N LEU A 7 -33.71 -41.91 0.21
CA LEU A 7 -32.44 -41.99 -0.52
C LEU A 7 -31.19 -41.95 0.38
N CYS A 8 -31.32 -42.37 1.65
CA CYS A 8 -30.20 -42.48 2.60
C CYS A 8 -29.64 -43.92 2.74
N LEU A 9 -30.20 -44.93 2.08
CA LEU A 9 -29.78 -46.33 2.29
C LEU A 9 -29.85 -47.16 1.01
N LYS A 10 -29.03 -46.84 -0.01
CA LYS A 10 -28.76 -47.81 -1.08
C LYS A 10 -27.50 -47.50 -1.89
N SER A 11 -26.32 -47.75 -1.31
CA SER A 11 -25.15 -48.24 -2.07
C SER A 11 -24.03 -48.63 -1.10
N ARG A 12 -24.24 -49.72 -0.36
CA ARG A 12 -23.13 -50.53 0.15
C ARG A 12 -23.06 -51.77 -0.71
N SER A 13 -21.82 -52.14 -1.01
CA SER A 13 -21.34 -53.39 -1.58
C SER A 13 -21.79 -53.70 -3.01
N LEU A 14 -20.98 -53.29 -3.99
CA LEU A 14 -20.62 -54.18 -5.09
C LEU A 14 -19.25 -53.77 -5.67
N PHE A 15 -18.35 -54.76 -5.70
CA PHE A 15 -17.06 -54.81 -6.41
C PHE A 15 -15.92 -53.94 -5.90
N SER A 16 -14.66 -54.36 -5.90
CA SER A 16 -13.95 -55.64 -5.96
C SER A 16 -12.48 -55.23 -5.94
N ASN A 17 -11.65 -55.98 -5.22
CA ASN A 17 -10.19 -56.01 -5.26
C ASN A 17 -9.50 -55.13 -6.33
N SER A 18 -8.87 -54.04 -5.89
CA SER A 18 -7.75 -53.44 -6.61
C SER A 18 -6.65 -53.12 -5.58
N LYS A 19 -5.74 -54.07 -5.40
CA LYS A 19 -4.46 -53.85 -4.75
C LYS A 19 -3.64 -52.93 -5.67
N ARG A 20 -3.77 -51.61 -5.52
CA ARG A 20 -2.83 -50.66 -6.13
C ARG A 20 -1.66 -50.48 -5.20
N LEU A 21 -0.49 -50.84 -5.70
CA LEU A 21 0.82 -50.62 -5.11
C LEU A 21 0.95 -49.15 -4.66
N CYS A 22 0.97 -48.92 -3.35
CA CYS A 22 1.46 -47.67 -2.79
C CYS A 22 2.96 -47.62 -3.01
N HIS A 23 3.40 -47.01 -4.11
CA HIS A 23 4.76 -46.51 -4.20
C HIS A 23 4.91 -45.39 -3.17
N PRO A 24 5.88 -45.48 -2.23
CA PRO A 24 6.19 -44.35 -1.37
C PRO A 24 6.84 -43.29 -2.25
N TYR A 25 6.05 -42.39 -2.81
CA TYR A 25 6.57 -41.10 -3.25
C TYR A 25 7.16 -40.46 -2.00
N LYS A 26 8.49 -40.32 -1.96
CA LYS A 26 9.17 -39.41 -1.05
C LYS A 26 8.61 -38.02 -1.33
N LEU A 27 7.52 -37.67 -0.65
CA LEU A 27 7.10 -36.30 -0.46
C LEU A 27 8.24 -35.67 0.32
N HIS A 28 9.16 -35.03 -0.40
CA HIS A 28 10.12 -34.11 0.18
C HIS A 28 9.30 -32.90 0.64
N SER A 29 8.52 -33.09 1.71
CA SER A 29 7.98 -32.01 2.51
C SER A 29 9.21 -31.38 3.14
N GLN A 30 9.84 -30.44 2.44
CA GLN A 30 10.66 -29.46 3.10
C GLN A 30 9.75 -28.83 4.14
N SER A 31 9.96 -29.22 5.40
CA SER A 31 9.15 -28.69 6.47
C SER A 31 9.29 -27.17 6.41
N VAL A 32 8.18 -26.46 6.64
CA VAL A 32 8.10 -24.99 6.73
C VAL A 32 9.11 -24.43 7.78
N VAL A 33 9.78 -25.30 8.52
CA VAL A 33 10.75 -24.99 9.58
C VAL A 33 12.20 -25.01 9.07
N ASP A 34 12.50 -25.59 7.90
CA ASP A 34 13.88 -25.91 7.48
C ASP A 34 14.45 -24.97 6.40
N VAL A 35 13.85 -23.78 6.24
CA VAL A 35 14.39 -22.78 5.32
C VAL A 35 15.56 -22.09 5.99
N ASN A 36 16.76 -22.28 5.44
CA ASN A 36 17.95 -21.60 5.94
C ASN A 36 17.83 -20.09 5.71
N THR A 37 17.50 -19.36 6.78
CA THR A 37 17.37 -17.90 6.78
C THR A 37 18.73 -17.19 6.83
N ASN A 38 19.82 -17.92 7.05
CA ASN A 38 21.17 -17.39 7.09
C ASN A 38 21.77 -17.32 5.67
N VAL A 39 21.51 -16.21 5.01
CA VAL A 39 21.91 -16.03 3.61
C VAL A 39 23.37 -15.61 3.50
N ILE A 40 24.16 -16.29 2.66
CA ILE A 40 25.60 -16.04 2.48
C ILE A 40 25.85 -14.70 1.75
N LYS A 41 24.93 -14.32 0.85
CA LYS A 41 25.00 -13.11 0.02
C LYS A 41 23.76 -12.24 0.22
N ASP A 42 23.84 -10.98 -0.18
CA ASP A 42 22.66 -10.11 -0.18
C ASP A 42 21.65 -10.62 -1.22
N VAL A 43 20.40 -10.81 -0.83
CA VAL A 43 19.34 -11.35 -1.67
C VAL A 43 18.17 -10.37 -1.74
N ILE A 44 17.75 -10.04 -2.95
CA ILE A 44 16.54 -9.24 -3.18
C ILE A 44 15.34 -10.14 -2.92
N LEU A 45 14.52 -9.80 -1.93
CA LEU A 45 13.28 -10.52 -1.61
C LEU A 45 12.12 -10.03 -2.49
N TYR A 46 12.07 -8.72 -2.74
CA TYR A 46 10.98 -8.05 -3.46
C TYR A 46 11.51 -6.94 -4.36
N LYS A 47 10.88 -6.79 -5.53
CA LYS A 47 11.12 -5.74 -6.51
C LYS A 47 9.80 -5.23 -7.09
N SER A 48 9.56 -3.93 -6.99
CA SER A 48 8.47 -3.24 -7.68
C SER A 48 8.96 -2.74 -9.05
N ASP A 49 8.13 -2.91 -10.08
CA ASP A 49 8.40 -2.44 -11.45
C ASP A 49 7.57 -1.20 -11.82
N GLN A 50 6.83 -0.64 -10.86
CA GLN A 50 5.83 0.41 -11.06
C GLN A 50 6.44 1.83 -11.08
N ASP A 51 7.68 1.99 -11.53
CA ASP A 51 8.41 3.27 -11.55
C ASP A 51 7.68 4.36 -12.34
N ARG A 52 7.04 3.99 -13.46
CA ARG A 52 6.28 4.92 -14.30
C ARG A 52 5.06 5.48 -13.57
N PHE A 53 4.37 4.61 -12.81
CA PHE A 53 3.18 5.00 -12.07
C PHE A 53 3.51 6.07 -11.03
N PHE A 54 4.54 5.84 -10.20
CA PHE A 54 4.95 6.83 -9.20
C PHE A 54 5.47 8.12 -9.83
N ARG A 55 6.15 8.05 -10.98
CA ARG A 55 6.57 9.25 -11.72
C ARG A 55 5.38 10.07 -12.18
N VAL A 56 4.38 9.45 -12.81
CA VAL A 56 3.15 10.11 -13.26
C VAL A 56 2.37 10.67 -12.07
N LEU A 57 2.27 9.91 -10.97
CA LEU A 57 1.59 10.34 -9.75
C LEU A 57 2.24 11.59 -9.14
N ASN A 58 3.58 11.69 -9.12
CA ASN A 58 4.28 12.88 -8.65
C ASN A 58 4.07 14.09 -9.58
N ILE A 59 4.12 13.88 -10.91
CA ILE A 59 3.81 14.94 -11.89
C ILE A 59 2.38 15.44 -11.68
N PHE A 60 1.43 14.53 -11.50
CA PHE A 60 0.04 14.85 -11.21
C PHE A 60 -0.09 15.69 -9.93
N GLY A 61 0.58 15.31 -8.83
CA GLY A 61 0.56 16.08 -7.59
C GLY A 61 1.10 17.51 -7.76
N ILE A 62 2.20 17.67 -8.50
CA ILE A 62 2.78 18.99 -8.81
C ILE A 62 1.83 19.82 -9.68
N ALA A 63 1.22 19.21 -10.70
CA ALA A 63 0.26 19.88 -11.58
C ALA A 63 -1.00 20.33 -10.81
N GLN A 64 -1.54 19.47 -9.94
CA GLN A 64 -2.67 19.80 -9.07
C GLN A 64 -2.32 20.93 -8.10
N PHE A 65 -1.13 20.87 -7.47
CA PHE A 65 -0.66 21.96 -6.61
C PHE A 65 -0.58 23.30 -7.37
N GLY A 66 -0.04 23.29 -8.60
CA GLY A 66 0.00 24.47 -9.46
C GLY A 66 -1.40 24.99 -9.80
N PHE A 67 -2.33 24.10 -10.17
CA PHE A 67 -3.72 24.44 -10.45
C PHE A 67 -4.42 25.09 -9.24
N TRP A 68 -4.33 24.47 -8.07
CA TRP A 68 -4.95 25.01 -6.84
C TRP A 68 -4.28 26.30 -6.36
N SER A 69 -2.97 26.43 -6.53
CA SER A 69 -2.26 27.68 -6.24
C SER A 69 -2.67 28.80 -7.20
N TYR A 70 -2.89 28.48 -8.47
CA TYR A 70 -3.41 29.43 -9.45
C TYR A 70 -4.83 29.89 -9.10
N LEU A 71 -5.72 28.96 -8.70
CA LEU A 71 -7.05 29.32 -8.21
C LEU A 71 -6.99 30.18 -6.95
N SER A 72 -6.09 29.88 -6.01
CA SER A 72 -5.87 30.69 -4.81
C SER A 72 -5.46 32.12 -5.15
N LEU A 73 -4.50 32.28 -6.08
CA LEU A 73 -4.03 33.59 -6.54
C LEU A 73 -5.13 34.35 -7.27
N THR A 74 -5.85 33.67 -8.17
CA THR A 74 -6.97 34.24 -8.92
C THR A 74 -8.07 34.69 -7.97
N ALA A 75 -8.46 33.86 -7.00
CA ALA A 75 -9.44 34.23 -5.97
C ALA A 75 -9.01 35.50 -5.22
N TYR A 76 -7.73 35.60 -4.86
CA TYR A 76 -7.22 36.78 -4.15
C TYR A 76 -7.22 38.06 -5.01
N GLN A 77 -6.93 37.94 -6.31
CA GLN A 77 -6.74 39.09 -7.20
C GLN A 77 -8.00 39.54 -7.94
N THR A 78 -8.89 38.60 -8.30
CA THR A 78 -10.00 38.88 -9.24
C THR A 78 -11.37 38.90 -8.57
N LEU A 79 -11.51 38.46 -7.31
CA LEU A 79 -12.77 38.56 -6.57
C LEU A 79 -13.06 40.03 -6.25
N LYS A 80 -14.08 40.57 -6.93
CA LYS A 80 -14.58 41.93 -6.78
C LYS A 80 -15.74 42.00 -5.82
N ASP A 81 -15.82 43.10 -5.10
CA ASP A 81 -16.99 43.44 -4.28
C ASP A 81 -18.20 43.70 -5.16
N ILE A 82 -19.29 42.97 -4.86
CA ILE A 82 -20.59 43.15 -5.51
C ILE A 82 -21.56 43.60 -4.42
N PRO A 83 -22.32 44.69 -4.62
CA PRO A 83 -23.34 45.10 -3.67
C PRO A 83 -24.43 44.03 -3.58
N VAL A 84 -24.65 43.52 -2.36
CA VAL A 84 -25.60 42.44 -2.09
C VAL A 84 -26.76 42.96 -1.26
N ASN A 85 -27.99 42.61 -1.66
CA ASN A 85 -29.21 42.95 -0.91
C ASN A 85 -29.42 41.95 0.26
N PRO A 86 -29.40 42.40 1.53
CA PRO A 86 -29.53 41.50 2.69
C PRO A 86 -30.93 40.87 2.82
N ASN A 87 -31.95 41.50 2.21
CA ASN A 87 -33.34 41.07 2.23
C ASN A 87 -33.69 40.03 1.13
N GLU A 88 -32.71 39.57 0.34
CA GLU A 88 -32.93 38.45 -0.60
C GLU A 88 -33.40 37.20 0.16
N THR A 89 -34.24 36.37 -0.47
CA THR A 89 -34.74 35.13 0.16
C THR A 89 -33.72 34.00 0.08
N VAL A 90 -32.78 34.10 -0.85
CA VAL A 90 -31.87 33.03 -1.25
C VAL A 90 -30.49 33.19 -0.62
N TRP A 91 -30.01 32.18 0.12
CA TRP A 91 -28.80 32.29 0.94
C TRP A 91 -27.51 32.56 0.14
N TRP A 92 -27.31 31.93 -1.03
CA TRP A 92 -26.10 32.15 -1.83
C TRP A 92 -26.02 33.54 -2.45
N LYS A 93 -27.18 34.17 -2.69
CA LYS A 93 -27.24 35.55 -3.17
C LYS A 93 -26.92 36.58 -2.08
N LYS A 94 -26.95 36.18 -0.80
CA LYS A 94 -26.54 37.02 0.33
C LYS A 94 -25.02 37.09 0.52
N ILE A 95 -24.27 36.27 -0.20
CA ILE A 95 -22.81 36.17 -0.04
C ILE A 95 -22.13 37.18 -0.96
N ASN A 96 -21.45 38.18 -0.38
CA ASN A 96 -20.50 39.00 -1.13
C ASN A 96 -19.13 38.31 -1.15
N LEU A 97 -18.80 37.71 -2.29
CA LEU A 97 -17.53 37.00 -2.50
C LEU A 97 -16.31 37.93 -2.55
N GLY A 98 -16.51 39.22 -2.82
CA GLY A 98 -15.46 40.23 -2.80
C GLY A 98 -15.05 40.68 -1.40
N ASP A 99 -15.91 40.45 -0.40
CA ASP A 99 -15.62 40.83 0.98
C ASP A 99 -14.31 40.16 1.42
N SER A 100 -13.46 40.95 2.07
CA SER A 100 -12.16 40.55 2.61
C SER A 100 -12.19 39.19 3.32
N LYS A 101 -13.26 38.91 4.08
CA LYS A 101 -13.46 37.65 4.79
C LYS A 101 -13.63 36.46 3.85
N TRP A 102 -14.52 36.57 2.87
CA TRP A 102 -14.81 35.49 1.91
C TRP A 102 -13.65 35.27 0.94
N ARG A 103 -13.07 36.36 0.43
CA ARG A 103 -11.89 36.31 -0.43
C ARG A 103 -10.72 35.60 0.23
N ASN A 104 -10.35 36.01 1.45
CA ASN A 104 -9.24 35.41 2.18
C ASN A 104 -9.51 33.94 2.57
N SER A 105 -10.77 33.62 2.90
CA SER A 105 -11.18 32.24 3.19
C SER A 105 -11.04 31.33 1.98
N LEU A 106 -11.56 31.76 0.81
CA LEU A 106 -11.47 30.99 -0.44
C LEU A 106 -10.01 30.80 -0.89
N THR A 107 -9.21 31.86 -0.82
CA THR A 107 -7.76 31.79 -1.09
C THR A 107 -7.08 30.77 -0.17
N THR A 108 -7.35 30.84 1.15
CA THR A 108 -6.71 29.96 2.13
C THR A 108 -7.13 28.50 1.91
N ILE A 109 -8.43 28.23 1.68
CA ILE A 109 -8.94 26.87 1.44
C ILE A 109 -8.31 26.30 0.17
N ALA A 110 -8.28 27.05 -0.93
CA ALA A 110 -7.69 26.59 -2.20
C ALA A 110 -6.19 26.26 -2.02
N PHE A 111 -5.45 27.11 -1.30
CA PHE A 111 -4.04 26.87 -1.01
C PHE A 111 -3.81 25.62 -0.13
N VAL A 112 -4.62 25.46 0.91
CA VAL A 112 -4.55 24.29 1.81
C VAL A 112 -4.87 23.00 1.06
N ILE A 113 -5.87 23.01 0.16
CA ILE A 113 -6.19 21.84 -0.68
C ILE A 113 -5.01 21.50 -1.59
N GLY A 114 -4.41 22.49 -2.25
CA GLY A 114 -3.23 22.28 -3.08
C GLY A 114 -2.07 21.63 -2.33
N TRP A 115 -1.72 22.16 -1.16
CA TRP A 115 -0.70 21.57 -0.29
C TRP A 115 -1.07 20.19 0.23
N GLY A 116 -2.33 19.96 0.57
CA GLY A 116 -2.85 18.67 1.02
C GLY A 116 -2.69 17.59 -0.04
N ILE A 117 -3.01 17.90 -1.30
CA ILE A 117 -2.82 17.00 -2.44
C ILE A 117 -1.34 16.66 -2.60
N LEU A 118 -0.47 17.68 -2.67
CA LEU A 118 0.97 17.47 -2.84
C LEU A 118 1.57 16.62 -1.70
N ALA A 119 1.23 16.95 -0.45
CA ALA A 119 1.68 16.22 0.72
C ALA A 119 1.20 14.76 0.71
N THR A 120 -0.04 14.52 0.31
CA THR A 120 -0.61 13.16 0.21
C THR A 120 0.09 12.35 -0.88
N THR A 121 0.25 12.93 -2.07
CA THR A 121 0.96 12.31 -3.20
C THR A 121 2.40 11.95 -2.83
N TRP A 122 3.15 12.88 -2.24
CA TRP A 122 4.54 12.62 -1.84
C TRP A 122 4.66 11.65 -0.67
N THR A 123 3.77 11.73 0.32
CA THR A 123 3.76 10.78 1.43
C THR A 123 3.50 9.38 0.93
N TYR A 124 2.54 9.21 0.02
CA TYR A 124 2.26 7.93 -0.61
C TYR A 124 3.49 7.39 -1.36
N THR A 125 4.10 8.21 -2.23
CA THR A 125 5.36 7.85 -2.93
C THR A 125 6.47 7.44 -1.95
N LEU A 126 6.72 8.21 -0.89
CA LEU A 126 7.80 7.93 0.08
C LEU A 126 7.55 6.68 0.93
N ARG A 127 6.30 6.21 1.02
CA ARG A 127 5.92 5.04 1.82
C ARG A 127 5.80 3.77 0.98
N SER A 128 5.73 3.88 -0.34
CA SER A 128 5.77 2.73 -1.23
C SER A 128 7.18 2.14 -1.34
N VAL A 129 7.27 0.83 -1.14
CA VAL A 129 8.52 0.08 -1.19
C VAL A 129 8.85 -0.29 -2.63
N LYS A 130 10.07 0.02 -3.06
CA LYS A 130 10.62 -0.33 -4.37
C LYS A 130 11.40 -1.64 -4.33
N TYR A 131 12.29 -1.79 -3.35
CA TYR A 131 13.07 -3.02 -3.16
C TYR A 131 13.13 -3.41 -1.69
N LEU A 132 13.11 -4.72 -1.45
CA LEU A 132 13.50 -5.31 -0.17
C LEU A 132 14.71 -6.20 -0.39
N ILE A 133 15.79 -5.91 0.33
CA ILE A 133 17.05 -6.64 0.21
C ILE A 133 17.39 -7.20 1.58
N LEU A 134 17.43 -8.52 1.68
CA LEU A 134 17.93 -9.21 2.86
C LEU A 134 19.46 -9.22 2.80
N ARG A 135 20.09 -8.65 3.83
CA ARG A 135 21.55 -8.58 3.93
C ARG A 135 22.13 -9.95 4.27
N LYS A 136 23.41 -10.15 3.93
CA LYS A 136 24.18 -11.31 4.35
C LYS A 136 24.04 -11.56 5.86
N GLY A 137 23.89 -12.82 6.24
CA GLY A 137 23.65 -13.23 7.62
C GLY A 137 22.18 -13.26 8.04
N GLY A 138 21.24 -12.77 7.22
CA GLY A 138 19.80 -12.88 7.49
C GLY A 138 19.29 -12.13 8.72
N LYS A 139 20.07 -11.17 9.24
CA LYS A 139 19.72 -10.38 10.45
C LYS A 139 19.21 -8.98 10.12
N GLN A 140 19.56 -8.44 8.96
CA GLN A 140 19.25 -7.08 8.54
C GLN A 140 18.52 -7.05 7.21
N LEU A 141 17.57 -6.13 7.08
CA LEU A 141 16.78 -5.87 5.89
C LEU A 141 17.00 -4.42 5.46
N THR A 142 17.39 -4.23 4.21
CA THR A 142 17.42 -2.91 3.57
C THR A 142 16.11 -2.69 2.82
N VAL A 143 15.43 -1.61 3.19
CA VAL A 143 14.20 -1.15 2.53
C VAL A 143 14.57 0.02 1.64
N VAL A 144 14.24 -0.09 0.36
CA VAL A 144 14.38 0.99 -0.61
C VAL A 144 12.98 1.47 -0.97
N THR A 145 12.71 2.75 -0.81
CA THR A 145 11.40 3.34 -1.13
C THR A 145 11.47 4.22 -2.36
N TYR A 146 10.30 4.41 -2.99
CA TYR A 146 10.15 5.43 -4.01
C TYR A 146 10.40 6.82 -3.43
N THR A 147 10.85 7.75 -4.26
CA THR A 147 11.13 9.12 -3.86
C THR A 147 10.68 10.03 -5.00
N PRO A 148 10.06 11.19 -4.71
CA PRO A 148 9.65 12.13 -5.76
C PRO A 148 10.81 12.78 -6.52
N GLY A 149 12.05 12.67 -6.01
CA GLY A 149 13.28 13.11 -6.67
C GLY A 149 13.99 12.03 -7.49
N LEU A 150 15.19 12.33 -7.99
CA LEU A 150 15.98 11.40 -8.81
C LEU A 150 16.59 10.23 -8.02
N GLN A 151 16.81 10.40 -6.71
CA GLN A 151 17.50 9.40 -5.89
C GLN A 151 16.51 8.66 -4.99
N ASN A 152 16.60 7.33 -4.99
CA ASN A 152 15.79 6.50 -4.12
C ASN A 152 16.35 6.53 -2.69
N ARG A 153 15.49 6.72 -1.71
CA ARG A 153 15.87 6.58 -0.30
C ARG A 153 16.00 5.10 0.08
N MET A 154 17.11 4.75 0.72
CA MET A 154 17.32 3.42 1.29
C MET A 154 17.72 3.53 2.76
N PHE A 155 17.28 2.58 3.56
CA PHE A 155 17.69 2.45 4.96
C PHE A 155 17.74 0.99 5.36
N THR A 156 18.70 0.63 6.21
CA THR A 156 18.91 -0.73 6.69
C THR A 156 18.49 -0.84 8.14
N LEU A 157 17.72 -1.88 8.45
CA LEU A 157 17.19 -2.12 9.78
C LEU A 157 17.35 -3.58 10.15
N ASP A 158 17.45 -3.84 11.45
CA ASP A 158 17.41 -5.21 11.95
C ASP A 158 16.00 -5.81 11.78
N LEU A 159 15.91 -7.10 11.45
CA LEU A 159 14.64 -7.82 11.27
C LEU A 159 13.75 -7.82 12.53
N LYS A 160 14.35 -7.70 13.72
CA LYS A 160 13.62 -7.55 14.99
C LYS A 160 12.77 -6.27 15.06
N ASN A 161 13.13 -5.26 14.27
CA ASN A 161 12.46 -3.95 14.23
C ASN A 161 11.42 -3.85 13.10
N ILE A 162 11.09 -4.97 12.44
CA ILE A 162 10.18 -5.02 11.30
C ILE A 162 9.11 -6.09 11.53
N SER A 163 7.88 -5.74 11.19
CA SER A 163 6.72 -6.64 11.29
C SER A 163 5.79 -6.43 10.11
N ALA A 164 5.46 -7.49 9.39
CA ALA A 164 4.39 -7.44 8.38
C ALA A 164 3.04 -7.69 9.07
N MET A 165 2.04 -6.85 8.81
CA MET A 165 0.72 -7.07 9.44
C MET A 165 -0.04 -8.25 8.82
N GLN A 166 0.28 -8.58 7.56
CA GLN A 166 -0.41 -9.58 6.76
C GLN A 166 0.59 -10.43 5.97
N ALA A 167 0.24 -11.71 5.78
CA ALA A 167 0.98 -12.61 4.91
C ALA A 167 0.66 -12.33 3.43
N ARG A 168 1.59 -12.68 2.55
CA ARG A 168 1.41 -12.53 1.09
C ARG A 168 0.20 -13.29 0.53
N SER A 169 -0.12 -14.45 1.08
CA SER A 169 -1.27 -15.26 0.66
C SER A 169 -2.63 -14.64 1.03
N THR A 170 -2.66 -13.72 2.00
CA THR A 170 -3.89 -13.09 2.50
C THR A 170 -4.07 -11.67 1.98
N ALA A 171 -2.98 -10.99 1.60
CA ALA A 171 -3.02 -9.61 1.13
C ALA A 171 -3.58 -9.51 -0.30
N SER A 172 -4.62 -8.71 -0.49
CA SER A 172 -5.28 -8.54 -1.80
C SER A 172 -4.56 -7.55 -2.73
N SER A 173 -3.96 -6.48 -2.20
CA SER A 173 -3.32 -5.44 -3.02
C SER A 173 -2.01 -4.95 -2.44
N TYR A 174 -1.97 -4.64 -1.14
CA TYR A 174 -0.77 -4.16 -0.47
C TYR A 174 -0.54 -4.94 0.83
N ILE A 175 0.72 -5.27 1.13
CA ILE A 175 1.14 -5.72 2.45
C ILE A 175 1.65 -4.51 3.23
N PRO A 176 0.97 -4.09 4.31
CA PRO A 176 1.50 -3.06 5.19
C PRO A 176 2.59 -3.66 6.10
N MET A 177 3.76 -3.05 6.02
CA MET A 177 4.94 -3.38 6.81
C MET A 177 5.17 -2.29 7.85
N LYS A 178 5.12 -2.66 9.13
CA LYS A 178 5.43 -1.77 10.25
C LYS A 178 6.92 -1.81 10.52
N VAL A 179 7.48 -0.61 10.69
CA VAL A 179 8.87 -0.39 11.06
C VAL A 179 8.91 0.31 12.41
N LYS A 180 9.74 -0.18 13.35
CA LYS A 180 9.93 0.43 14.67
C LYS A 180 10.46 1.86 14.52
N GLY A 181 9.90 2.80 15.28
CA GLY A 181 10.29 4.21 15.26
C GLY A 181 9.68 5.03 14.10
N HIS A 182 8.89 4.41 13.22
CA HIS A 182 8.18 5.13 12.15
C HIS A 182 6.67 5.19 12.43
N TRP A 183 6.09 6.37 12.24
CA TRP A 183 4.67 6.61 12.51
C TRP A 183 3.78 5.83 11.53
N PHE A 184 4.00 5.98 10.23
CA PHE A 184 3.26 5.28 9.17
C PHE A 184 3.85 3.93 8.77
N TYR A 185 2.99 3.08 8.22
CA TYR A 185 3.36 1.81 7.59
C TYR A 185 3.99 2.05 6.21
N TYR A 186 4.88 1.14 5.82
CA TYR A 186 5.40 1.05 4.47
C TYR A 186 4.54 0.06 3.67
N MET A 187 4.23 0.40 2.42
CA MET A 187 3.32 -0.40 1.59
C MET A 187 4.12 -1.17 0.54
N ILE A 188 3.99 -2.48 0.57
CA ILE A 188 4.56 -3.39 -0.43
C ILE A 188 3.44 -3.80 -1.38
N ASP A 189 3.56 -3.53 -2.68
CA ASP A 189 2.54 -3.85 -3.67
C ASP A 189 2.62 -5.32 -4.12
N MET A 190 1.49 -6.03 -4.13
CA MET A 190 1.39 -7.42 -4.60
C MET A 190 1.60 -7.56 -6.11
N LYS A 191 1.47 -6.48 -6.88
CA LYS A 191 1.82 -6.44 -8.31
C LYS A 191 3.34 -6.44 -8.55
N GLY A 192 4.16 -6.32 -7.51
CA GLY A 192 5.61 -6.45 -7.63
C GLY A 192 6.06 -7.91 -7.70
N GLU A 193 7.31 -8.11 -8.12
CA GLU A 193 7.92 -9.43 -8.26
C GLU A 193 8.59 -9.88 -6.95
N PHE A 194 8.16 -11.02 -6.42
CA PHE A 194 8.80 -11.69 -5.27
C PHE A 194 9.83 -12.69 -5.78
N ARG A 195 11.09 -12.26 -5.86
CA ARG A 195 12.21 -13.10 -6.34
C ARG A 195 12.46 -14.33 -5.46
N ASN A 196 12.25 -14.20 -4.15
CA ASN A 196 12.34 -15.30 -3.21
C ASN A 196 11.19 -15.21 -2.18
N SER A 197 10.04 -15.77 -2.56
CA SER A 197 8.82 -15.73 -1.76
C SER A 197 8.94 -16.52 -0.46
N THR A 198 9.60 -17.67 -0.46
CA THR A 198 9.79 -18.49 0.75
C THR A 198 10.66 -17.76 1.77
N LEU A 199 11.81 -17.20 1.36
CA LEU A 199 12.63 -16.39 2.26
C LEU A 199 11.88 -15.17 2.78
N PHE A 200 11.07 -14.51 1.95
CA PHE A 200 10.25 -13.39 2.38
C PHE A 200 9.27 -13.80 3.48
N ASP A 201 8.50 -14.86 3.26
CA ASP A 201 7.49 -15.36 4.19
C ASP A 201 8.10 -15.81 5.54
N HIS A 202 9.34 -16.31 5.54
CA HIS A 202 10.09 -16.70 6.76
C HIS A 202 10.87 -15.56 7.44
N THR A 203 11.03 -14.40 6.81
CA THR A 203 11.84 -13.30 7.35
C THR A 203 11.03 -12.02 7.51
N ALA A 204 10.92 -11.22 6.44
CA ALA A 204 10.27 -9.91 6.44
C ALA A 204 8.74 -9.99 6.52
N GLY A 205 8.14 -11.07 6.00
CA GLY A 205 6.70 -11.32 5.97
C GLY A 205 6.08 -11.82 7.28
N LEU A 206 6.90 -12.02 8.33
CA LEU A 206 6.40 -12.47 9.63
C LEU A 206 5.78 -11.33 10.44
N LYS A 207 4.63 -11.62 11.04
CA LYS A 207 3.99 -10.76 12.03
C LYS A 207 4.69 -10.94 13.37
N ARG A 208 5.34 -9.88 13.84
CA ARG A 208 6.02 -9.81 15.15
C ARG A 208 5.46 -8.68 15.99
N VAL A 209 5.54 -8.84 17.31
CA VAL A 209 5.33 -7.73 18.25
C VAL A 209 6.63 -6.94 18.30
N LEU A 210 6.57 -5.66 17.95
CA LEU A 210 7.71 -4.76 18.04
C LEU A 210 7.80 -4.27 19.49
N LEU A 211 8.80 -4.77 20.22
CA LEU A 211 9.25 -4.19 21.49
C LEU A 211 9.87 -2.82 21.24
#